data_AF-A0A3D0NIJ7-F1
#
_entry.id   AF-A0A3D0NIJ7-F1
#
_cell.length_a   1.000
_cell.length_b   1.000
_cell.length_c   1.000
_cell.angle_alpha   90.00
_cell.angle_beta   90.00
_cell.angle_gamma   90.00
#
_symmetry.space_group_name_H-M   'P 1'
#
loop_
_entity.id
_entity.type
_entity.pdbx_description
1 polymer ?
#
loop_
_entity_poly.entity_id
_entity_poly.type
_entity_poly.pdbx_seq_one_letter_code
_entity_poly.pdbx_strand_id
1 'polypeptide(L)'
;MATFPTLYPSTRAFTPGEYPHTPFQSLSNRNRRVLHSNALNAAGLQLTFVRLSQSDMLAVLAHYNGQQGEFIPFPIPSSILQGFTAADFLPAGHLWRYASPPDVVDFCGPYHDVTVALESVGSEAVVATGASLAIVCRLAAGLPSLGSTAPGMQATGTATLIAGPATGNNASTAGMNATVTLQLLAGAVSSGGASPGLNLTVTVTMAAGAAAASTIAPPLGLTVTATLAAGAGSGNDSAAAGAQLQLLALIAGGAAS
;
A
#
# COMPACT_ATOMS: atom_id res chain seq x y z
N MET A 1 16.84 1.72 23.24
CA MET A 1 16.47 2.97 22.54
C MET A 1 15.55 3.75 23.45
N ALA A 2 15.88 5.00 23.77
CA ALA A 2 15.00 5.85 24.58
C ALA A 2 13.85 6.38 23.72
N THR A 3 12.65 6.45 24.30
CA THR A 3 11.48 7.07 23.66
C THR A 3 11.50 8.56 23.98
N PHE A 4 11.06 9.40 23.04
CA PHE A 4 10.96 10.83 23.27
C PHE A 4 10.02 11.11 24.47
N PRO A 5 10.34 12.08 25.36
CA PRO A 5 9.49 12.41 26.51
C PRO A 5 8.03 12.68 26.12
N THR A 6 7.09 12.21 26.95
CA THR A 6 5.65 12.41 26.72
C THR A 6 5.23 13.83 27.10
N LEU A 7 5.72 14.83 26.36
CA LEU A 7 5.38 16.24 26.52
C LEU A 7 4.42 16.68 25.43
N TYR A 8 3.49 17.57 25.75
CA TYR A 8 2.55 18.10 24.78
C TYR A 8 3.09 19.43 24.21
N PRO A 9 3.36 19.51 22.90
CA PRO A 9 3.87 20.74 22.29
C PRO A 9 2.76 21.81 22.23
N SER A 10 3.15 23.06 22.43
CA SER A 10 2.25 24.21 22.29
C SER A 10 1.98 24.51 20.81
N THR A 11 3.00 24.39 19.96
CA THR A 11 2.88 24.52 18.51
C THR A 11 3.66 23.44 17.78
N ARG A 12 3.18 23.13 16.57
CA ARG A 12 3.75 22.13 15.68
C ARG A 12 3.79 22.72 14.28
N ALA A 13 4.96 22.71 13.65
CA ALA A 13 5.10 23.05 12.24
C ALA A 13 5.65 21.84 11.49
N PHE A 14 4.94 21.41 10.46
CA PHE A 14 5.35 20.30 9.62
C PHE A 14 5.75 20.81 8.25
N THR A 15 6.95 20.44 7.81
CA THR A 15 7.48 20.71 6.48
C THR A 15 7.56 19.38 5.75
N PRO A 16 6.75 19.15 4.70
CA PRO A 16 6.82 17.94 3.90
C PRO A 16 8.23 17.73 3.36
N GLY A 17 8.68 16.47 3.43
CA GLY A 17 9.95 16.05 2.85
C GLY A 17 9.92 16.00 1.33
N GLU A 18 11.00 15.50 0.74
CA GLU A 18 11.13 15.35 -0.70
C GLU A 18 11.26 13.87 -1.08
N TYR A 19 10.70 13.52 -2.24
CA TYR A 19 10.94 12.21 -2.83
C TYR A 19 12.28 12.23 -3.57
N PRO A 20 13.20 11.29 -3.28
CA PRO A 20 14.47 11.19 -3.97
C PRO A 20 14.27 11.09 -5.48
N HIS A 21 14.76 12.08 -6.23
CA HIS A 21 14.66 12.12 -7.68
C HIS A 21 15.87 12.82 -8.30
N THR A 22 16.17 12.50 -9.57
CA THR A 22 17.15 13.24 -10.36
C THR A 22 16.45 13.99 -11.48
N PRO A 23 16.54 15.34 -11.53
CA PRO A 23 16.07 16.12 -12.66
C PRO A 23 17.10 16.09 -13.81
N PHE A 24 16.60 16.00 -15.04
CA PHE A 24 17.36 16.08 -16.27
C PHE A 24 16.77 17.19 -17.14
N GLN A 25 17.57 18.24 -17.37
CA GLN A 25 17.19 19.31 -18.29
C GLN A 25 17.77 19.01 -19.68
N SER A 26 16.90 18.86 -20.68
CA SER A 26 17.31 18.70 -22.08
C SER A 26 17.64 20.06 -22.70
N LEU A 27 18.49 20.06 -23.73
CA LEU A 27 18.74 21.23 -24.61
C LEU A 27 17.46 21.79 -25.25
N SER A 28 16.39 21.00 -25.32
CA SER A 28 15.05 21.42 -25.77
C SER A 28 14.22 22.15 -24.70
N ASN A 29 14.82 22.44 -23.54
CA ASN A 29 14.16 22.94 -22.33
C ASN A 29 13.03 22.02 -21.79
N ARG A 30 12.98 20.75 -22.24
CA ARG A 30 12.13 19.72 -21.65
C ARG A 30 12.76 19.20 -20.36
N ASN A 31 12.00 19.23 -19.27
CA ASN A 31 12.42 18.71 -17.99
C ASN A 31 11.92 17.26 -17.84
N ARG A 32 12.83 16.31 -17.59
CA ARG A 32 12.49 14.94 -17.21
C ARG A 32 12.95 14.69 -15.79
N ARG A 33 12.17 13.94 -15.01
CA ARG A 33 12.52 13.56 -13.64
C ARG A 33 12.47 12.05 -13.53
N VAL A 34 13.52 11.45 -12.95
CA VAL A 34 13.54 10.03 -12.60
C VAL A 34 13.37 9.92 -11.10
N LEU A 35 12.30 9.26 -10.68
CA LEU A 35 12.01 8.99 -9.27
C LEU A 35 12.83 7.77 -8.84
N HIS A 36 13.62 7.91 -7.77
CA HIS A 36 14.46 6.83 -7.23
C HIS A 36 13.79 6.08 -6.08
N SER A 37 12.87 6.73 -5.37
CA SER A 37 12.11 6.12 -4.29
C SER A 37 10.73 6.75 -4.16
N ASN A 38 9.76 5.94 -3.75
CA ASN A 38 8.42 6.37 -3.36
C ASN A 38 8.32 6.66 -1.84
N ALA A 39 9.43 6.55 -1.11
CA ALA A 39 9.51 6.97 0.29
C ALA A 39 9.84 8.46 0.37
N LEU A 40 9.06 9.18 1.18
CA LEU A 40 9.30 10.58 1.49
C LEU A 40 10.48 10.66 2.47
N ASN A 41 11.54 11.38 2.11
CA ASN A 41 12.70 11.55 2.97
C ASN A 41 12.81 13.00 3.45
N ALA A 42 13.50 13.20 4.58
CA ALA A 42 13.82 14.52 5.13
C ALA A 42 12.59 15.41 5.38
N ALA A 43 11.47 14.84 5.82
CA ALA A 43 10.37 15.64 6.34
C ALA A 43 10.78 16.30 7.66
N GLY A 44 10.52 17.60 7.78
CA GLY A 44 10.84 18.38 8.97
C GLY A 44 9.64 18.47 9.90
N LEU A 45 9.88 18.28 11.20
CA LEU A 45 8.89 18.54 12.25
C LEU A 45 9.52 19.45 13.30
N GLN A 46 8.99 20.65 13.43
CA GLN A 46 9.36 21.59 14.48
C GLN A 46 8.32 21.56 15.59
N LEU A 47 8.78 21.31 16.81
CA LEU A 47 7.98 21.29 18.03
C LEU A 47 8.41 22.46 18.90
N THR A 48 7.48 23.29 19.32
CA THR A 48 7.76 24.35 20.31
C THR A 48 6.94 24.09 21.57
N PHE A 49 7.64 24.10 22.69
CA PHE A 49 7.06 23.97 24.02
C PHE A 49 7.23 25.30 24.74
N VAL A 50 6.11 25.89 25.16
CA VAL A 50 6.10 27.18 25.86
C VAL A 50 5.89 26.94 27.35
N ARG A 51 6.68 27.61 28.19
CA ARG A 51 6.62 27.53 29.67
C ARG A 51 6.77 26.11 30.23
N LEU A 52 7.74 25.35 29.74
CA LEU A 52 8.11 24.07 30.34
C LEU A 52 8.71 24.26 31.73
N SER A 53 8.46 23.29 32.61
CA SER A 53 9.17 23.18 33.88
C SER A 53 10.65 22.84 33.63
N GLN A 54 11.52 23.18 34.59
CA GLN A 54 12.94 22.81 34.51
C GLN A 54 13.16 21.29 34.35
N SER A 55 12.34 20.46 35.01
CA SER A 55 12.43 19.01 34.88
C SER A 55 12.09 18.51 33.47
N ASP A 56 11.11 19.11 32.81
CA ASP A 56 10.71 18.72 31.46
C ASP A 56 11.74 19.17 30.42
N MET A 57 12.27 20.38 30.58
CA MET A 57 13.38 20.89 29.74
C MET A 57 14.61 19.98 29.86
N LEU A 58 14.99 19.58 31.08
CA LEU A 58 16.08 18.64 31.31
C LEU A 58 15.80 17.26 30.73
N ALA A 59 14.54 16.80 30.70
CA ALA A 59 14.18 15.54 30.06
C ALA A 59 14.40 15.58 28.54
N VAL A 60 14.10 16.71 27.88
CA VAL A 60 14.38 16.90 26.45
C VAL A 60 15.89 16.90 26.18
N LEU A 61 16.68 17.63 26.99
CA LEU A 61 18.14 17.65 26.86
C LEU A 61 18.79 16.29 27.16
N ALA A 62 18.33 15.59 28.19
CA ALA A 62 18.80 14.25 28.52
C ALA A 62 18.49 13.26 27.40
N HIS A 63 17.31 13.36 26.77
CA HIS A 63 16.96 12.56 25.61
C HIS A 63 17.88 12.87 24.42
N TYR A 64 18.09 14.16 24.09
CA TYR A 64 19.03 14.58 23.04
C TYR A 64 20.42 13.98 23.23
N ASN A 65 20.98 14.07 24.44
CA ASN A 65 22.28 13.49 24.76
C ASN A 65 22.28 11.95 24.67
N GLY A 66 21.19 11.31 25.10
CA GLY A 66 21.01 9.85 25.01
C GLY A 66 20.93 9.32 23.58
N GLN A 67 20.49 10.15 22.62
CA GLN A 67 20.48 9.82 21.19
C GLN A 67 21.81 10.17 20.49
N GLN A 68 22.84 10.57 21.23
CA GLN A 68 24.12 11.05 20.70
C GLN A 68 23.92 12.25 19.76
N GLY A 69 22.99 13.13 20.12
CA GLY A 69 22.60 14.30 19.34
C GLY A 69 21.74 13.92 18.14
N GLU A 70 22.31 14.03 16.94
CA GLU A 70 21.63 13.84 15.66
C GLU A 70 21.79 12.41 15.10
N PHE A 71 22.50 11.52 15.81
CA PHE A 71 22.89 10.23 15.23
C PHE A 71 21.81 9.15 15.33
N ILE A 72 21.25 8.94 16.53
CA ILE A 72 20.35 7.79 16.77
C ILE A 72 18.89 8.19 16.53
N PRO A 73 18.18 7.53 15.60
CA PRO A 73 16.76 7.77 15.38
C PRO A 73 15.90 7.08 16.45
N PHE A 74 14.75 7.68 16.76
CA PHE A 74 13.82 7.24 17.79
C PHE A 74 12.36 7.39 17.34
N PRO A 75 11.44 6.58 17.91
CA PRO A 75 10.02 6.76 17.67
C PRO A 75 9.47 7.96 18.46
N ILE A 76 8.56 8.72 17.85
CA ILE A 76 7.80 9.74 18.56
C ILE A 76 6.47 9.15 19.05
N PRO A 77 6.06 9.42 20.30
CA PRO A 77 4.77 8.96 20.81
C PRO A 77 3.63 9.67 20.09
N SER A 78 2.53 8.95 19.86
CA SER A 78 1.33 9.48 19.19
C SER A 78 0.67 10.65 19.94
N SER A 79 0.94 10.80 21.24
CA SER A 79 0.49 11.95 22.04
C SER A 79 1.05 13.28 21.53
N ILE A 80 2.27 13.30 20.97
CA ILE A 80 2.86 14.51 20.36
C ILE A 80 2.15 14.86 19.06
N LEU A 81 1.56 13.87 18.39
CA LEU A 81 0.81 14.04 17.15
C LEU A 81 -0.70 14.17 17.39
N GLN A 82 -1.14 14.21 18.65
CA GLN A 82 -2.56 14.24 18.99
C GLN A 82 -3.20 15.56 18.52
N GLY A 83 -4.29 15.46 17.77
CA GLY A 83 -4.93 16.60 17.08
C GLY A 83 -4.38 16.84 15.66
N PHE A 84 -3.41 16.06 15.21
CA PHE A 84 -2.93 16.01 13.82
C PHE A 84 -3.43 14.69 13.21
N THR A 85 -4.10 14.72 12.06
CA THR A 85 -4.42 13.50 11.31
C THR A 85 -3.15 13.02 10.62
N ALA A 86 -2.37 12.17 11.31
CA ALA A 86 -1.09 11.65 10.84
C ALA A 86 -1.18 11.00 9.44
N ALA A 87 -2.36 10.48 9.05
CA ALA A 87 -2.60 9.88 7.75
C ALA A 87 -2.41 10.83 6.56
N ASP A 88 -2.56 12.14 6.76
CA ASP A 88 -2.51 13.11 5.65
C ASP A 88 -1.07 13.54 5.29
N PHE A 89 -0.12 13.41 6.22
CA PHE A 89 1.20 14.04 6.09
C PHE A 89 2.39 13.19 6.56
N LEU A 90 2.15 12.16 7.39
CA LEU A 90 3.20 11.32 7.94
C LEU A 90 3.11 9.91 7.35
N PRO A 91 4.05 9.51 6.49
CA PRO A 91 4.10 8.13 6.04
C PRO A 91 4.33 7.22 7.26
N ALA A 92 3.49 6.20 7.42
CA ALA A 92 3.56 5.28 8.56
C ALA A 92 4.95 4.62 8.64
N GLY A 93 5.44 4.37 9.85
CA GLY A 93 6.70 3.63 10.08
C GLY A 93 7.99 4.45 9.98
N HIS A 94 7.93 5.79 9.98
CA HIS A 94 9.13 6.63 10.03
C HIS A 94 9.65 6.78 11.45
N LEU A 95 10.98 6.74 11.59
CA LEU A 95 11.66 7.15 12.81
C LEU A 95 12.08 8.63 12.67
N TRP A 96 12.39 9.25 13.80
CA TRP A 96 12.79 10.65 13.85
C TRP A 96 14.15 10.78 14.50
N ARG A 97 14.95 11.72 14.03
CA ARG A 97 16.17 12.15 14.73
C ARG A 97 16.14 13.65 14.90
N TYR A 98 16.97 14.16 15.82
CA TYR A 98 17.17 15.59 15.93
C TYR A 98 17.84 16.10 14.66
N ALA A 99 17.29 17.16 14.08
CA ALA A 99 17.87 17.86 12.92
C ALA A 99 18.86 18.95 13.35
N SER A 100 18.74 19.40 14.60
CA SER A 100 19.65 20.35 15.25
C SER A 100 19.58 20.17 16.77
N PRO A 101 20.56 20.71 17.52
CA PRO A 101 20.44 20.84 18.97
C PRO A 101 19.15 21.60 19.36
N PRO A 102 18.50 21.27 20.50
CA PRO A 102 17.34 22.00 20.98
C PRO A 102 17.71 23.44 21.33
N ASP A 103 16.86 24.39 20.95
CA ASP A 103 17.00 25.79 21.36
C ASP A 103 16.23 26.00 22.67
N VAL A 104 16.90 26.55 23.68
CA VAL A 104 16.34 26.75 25.03
C VAL A 104 16.44 28.22 25.38
N VAL A 105 15.29 28.84 25.62
CA VAL A 105 15.19 30.23 26.06
C VAL A 105 14.73 30.25 27.52
N ASP A 106 15.60 30.79 28.37
CA ASP A 106 15.32 30.94 29.80
C ASP A 106 14.59 32.26 30.08
N PHE A 107 13.59 32.21 30.95
CA PHE A 107 12.93 33.40 31.49
C PHE A 107 13.29 33.60 32.95
N CYS A 108 13.08 34.82 33.46
CA CYS A 108 13.13 35.05 34.91
C CYS A 108 12.02 34.25 35.61
N GLY A 109 12.36 33.05 36.11
CA GLY A 109 11.44 32.12 36.75
C GLY A 109 11.83 30.66 36.49
N PRO A 110 11.01 29.68 36.93
CA PRO A 110 11.29 28.25 36.71
C PRO A 110 10.81 27.73 35.34
N TYR A 111 10.62 28.65 34.36
CA TYR A 111 9.97 28.35 33.08
C TYR A 111 10.94 28.56 31.93
N HIS A 112 10.88 27.64 30.98
CA HIS A 112 11.76 27.60 29.81
C HIS A 112 10.92 27.38 28.55
N ASP A 113 11.27 28.07 27.47
CA ASP A 113 10.74 27.76 26.15
C ASP A 113 11.75 26.89 25.42
N VAL A 114 11.29 25.77 24.85
CA VAL A 114 12.15 24.81 24.18
C VAL A 114 11.64 24.59 22.76
N THR A 115 12.51 24.76 21.78
CA THR A 115 12.23 24.45 20.38
C THR A 115 13.07 23.26 19.93
N VAL A 116 12.41 22.27 19.37
CA VAL A 116 13.03 21.04 18.87
C VAL A 116 12.76 20.92 17.38
N ALA A 117 13.82 20.79 16.59
CA ALA A 117 13.73 20.44 15.18
C ALA A 117 14.03 18.95 15.01
N LEU A 118 13.10 18.23 14.39
CA LEU A 118 13.21 16.81 14.08
C LEU A 118 13.17 16.61 12.58
N GLU A 119 13.88 15.59 12.10
CA GLU A 119 13.79 15.15 10.72
C GLU A 119 13.44 13.67 10.64
N SER A 120 12.62 13.33 9.65
CA SER A 120 12.19 11.96 9.40
C SER A 120 13.32 11.17 8.76
N VAL A 121 13.62 10.02 9.35
CA VAL A 121 14.51 9.02 8.78
C VAL A 121 13.66 7.87 8.28
N GLY A 122 13.84 7.53 7.00
CA GLY A 122 13.25 6.30 6.46
C GLY A 122 13.75 5.12 7.30
N SER A 123 12.83 4.28 7.78
CA SER A 123 13.21 3.09 8.53
C SER A 123 14.21 2.24 7.72
N GLU A 124 15.30 1.77 8.31
CA GLU A 124 16.16 0.76 7.66
C GLU A 124 15.38 -0.54 7.36
N ALA A 125 14.20 -0.69 7.95
CA ALA A 125 13.21 -1.72 7.62
C ALA A 125 12.15 -1.25 6.61
N VAL A 126 12.44 -0.28 5.72
CA VAL A 126 11.70 -0.13 4.46
C VAL A 126 12.06 -1.31 3.57
N VAL A 127 11.60 -2.50 3.96
CA VAL A 127 11.16 -3.52 3.03
C VAL A 127 10.18 -2.77 2.13
N ALA A 128 10.49 -2.67 0.84
CA ALA A 128 9.56 -2.13 -0.16
C ALA A 128 8.21 -2.80 0.10
N THR A 129 7.30 -2.05 0.73
CA THR A 129 6.00 -2.60 1.10
C THR A 129 5.35 -2.92 -0.23
N GLY A 130 4.98 -4.19 -0.40
CA GLY A 130 4.68 -4.78 -1.70
C GLY A 130 3.82 -3.87 -2.57
N ALA A 131 4.14 -3.80 -3.86
CA ALA A 131 3.39 -2.99 -4.81
C ALA A 131 1.92 -3.43 -4.80
N SER A 132 1.02 -2.49 -4.53
CA SER A 132 -0.41 -2.70 -4.69
C SER A 132 -0.86 -2.14 -6.03
N LEU A 133 -1.55 -2.96 -6.83
CA LEU A 133 -2.15 -2.57 -8.10
C LEU A 133 -3.66 -2.80 -8.02
N ALA A 134 -4.43 -1.73 -8.15
CA ALA A 134 -5.88 -1.79 -8.29
C ALA A 134 -6.27 -1.41 -9.73
N ILE A 135 -6.87 -2.36 -10.47
CA ILE A 135 -7.43 -2.11 -11.80
C ILE A 135 -8.95 -2.13 -11.68
N VAL A 136 -9.59 -1.01 -11.98
CA VAL A 136 -11.06 -0.89 -12.05
C VAL A 136 -11.46 -0.63 -13.49
N CYS A 137 -11.86 -1.68 -14.20
CA CYS A 137 -12.44 -1.56 -15.54
C CYS A 137 -13.96 -1.58 -15.45
N ARG A 138 -14.63 -0.58 -16.02
CA ARG A 138 -16.09 -0.53 -16.15
C ARG A 138 -16.46 -0.51 -17.62
N LEU A 139 -17.15 -1.54 -18.09
CA LEU A 139 -17.76 -1.58 -19.40
C LEU A 139 -19.29 -1.57 -19.22
N ALA A 140 -19.96 -0.75 -20.00
CA ALA A 140 -21.43 -0.69 -20.05
C ALA A 140 -21.87 -0.89 -21.50
N ALA A 141 -22.78 -1.84 -21.72
CA ALA A 141 -23.39 -2.03 -23.03
C ALA A 141 -24.37 -0.89 -23.32
N GLY A 142 -24.44 -0.46 -24.58
CA GLY A 142 -25.48 0.47 -25.02
C GLY A 142 -26.87 -0.17 -24.94
N LEU A 143 -27.89 0.63 -24.64
CA LEU A 143 -29.29 0.19 -24.68
C LEU A 143 -29.68 -0.11 -26.15
N PRO A 144 -30.30 -1.26 -26.44
CA PRO A 144 -30.85 -1.51 -27.77
C PRO A 144 -32.06 -0.61 -28.05
N SER A 145 -32.27 -0.25 -29.31
CA SER A 145 -33.55 0.30 -29.78
C SER A 145 -34.59 -0.83 -29.89
N LEU A 146 -35.89 -0.47 -29.91
CA LEU A 146 -37.00 -1.42 -30.03
C LEU A 146 -36.79 -2.38 -31.21
N GLY A 147 -36.84 -3.69 -30.92
CA GLY A 147 -36.68 -4.75 -31.92
C GLY A 147 -35.23 -5.08 -32.30
N SER A 148 -34.23 -4.57 -31.58
CA SER A 148 -32.80 -4.86 -31.83
C SER A 148 -32.14 -5.64 -30.68
N THR A 149 -31.12 -6.44 -31.01
CA THR A 149 -30.28 -7.14 -30.03
C THR A 149 -29.20 -6.19 -29.51
N ALA A 150 -29.06 -6.08 -28.19
CA ALA A 150 -27.96 -5.33 -27.59
C ALA A 150 -26.60 -5.93 -28.01
N PRO A 151 -25.59 -5.12 -28.36
CA PRO A 151 -24.26 -5.64 -28.65
C PRO A 151 -23.69 -6.40 -27.45
N GLY A 152 -23.11 -7.58 -27.69
CA GLY A 152 -22.36 -8.30 -26.67
C GLY A 152 -21.12 -7.52 -26.24
N MET A 153 -20.70 -7.69 -24.99
CA MET A 153 -19.45 -7.13 -24.47
C MET A 153 -18.40 -8.22 -24.33
N GLN A 154 -17.17 -7.92 -24.74
CA GLN A 154 -16.00 -8.73 -24.45
C GLN A 154 -14.94 -7.85 -23.80
N ALA A 155 -14.33 -8.34 -22.72
CA ALA A 155 -13.21 -7.69 -22.04
C ALA A 155 -12.11 -8.73 -21.82
N THR A 156 -10.91 -8.43 -22.32
CA THR A 156 -9.72 -9.25 -22.11
C THR A 156 -8.72 -8.46 -21.29
N GLY A 157 -8.34 -8.97 -20.13
CA GLY A 157 -7.35 -8.36 -19.25
C GLY A 157 -6.35 -9.42 -18.77
N THR A 158 -5.07 -9.09 -18.81
CA THR A 158 -3.99 -9.91 -18.26
C THR A 158 -3.35 -9.16 -17.10
N ALA A 159 -3.39 -9.75 -15.90
CA ALA A 159 -2.65 -9.27 -14.74
C ALA A 159 -1.57 -10.30 -14.38
N THR A 160 -0.33 -9.85 -14.26
CA THR A 160 0.81 -10.71 -13.90
C THR A 160 1.46 -10.15 -12.65
N LEU A 161 1.58 -11.00 -11.62
CA LEU A 161 2.26 -10.68 -10.38
C LEU A 161 3.57 -11.48 -10.34
N ILE A 162 4.67 -10.77 -10.12
CA ILE A 162 6.01 -11.36 -10.05
C ILE A 162 6.64 -10.92 -8.73
N ALA A 163 7.03 -11.88 -7.90
CA ALA A 163 7.79 -11.59 -6.68
C ALA A 163 9.21 -11.17 -7.07
N GLY A 164 9.75 -10.15 -6.40
CA GLY A 164 11.16 -9.80 -6.54
C GLY A 164 12.06 -10.89 -5.97
N PRO A 165 13.28 -11.09 -6.52
CA PRO A 165 14.23 -12.03 -5.96
C PRO A 165 14.69 -11.57 -4.57
N ALA A 166 14.86 -12.52 -3.64
CA ALA A 166 15.57 -12.26 -2.39
C ALA A 166 17.07 -12.51 -2.62
N THR A 167 17.91 -11.53 -2.29
CA THR A 167 19.38 -11.61 -2.41
C THR A 167 20.03 -11.45 -1.05
N GLY A 168 20.86 -12.41 -0.63
CA GLY A 168 21.61 -12.38 0.64
C GLY A 168 21.56 -13.70 1.42
N ASN A 169 22.45 -13.85 2.40
CA ASN A 169 22.43 -15.01 3.31
C ASN A 169 21.14 -14.97 4.15
N ASN A 170 20.39 -16.06 4.18
CA ASN A 170 19.09 -16.20 4.86
C ASN A 170 17.99 -15.26 4.36
N ALA A 171 18.07 -14.77 3.12
CA ALA A 171 17.04 -13.92 2.55
C ALA A 171 15.78 -14.74 2.20
N SER A 172 14.62 -14.30 2.67
CA SER A 172 13.32 -14.89 2.36
C SER A 172 12.48 -13.93 1.50
N THR A 173 11.81 -14.47 0.49
CA THR A 173 10.77 -13.73 -0.24
C THR A 173 9.45 -13.85 0.49
N ALA A 174 8.76 -12.73 0.70
CA ALA A 174 7.38 -12.77 1.19
C ALA A 174 6.49 -13.47 0.15
N GLY A 175 5.55 -14.29 0.61
CA GLY A 175 4.58 -14.94 -0.28
C GLY A 175 3.71 -13.93 -1.02
N MET A 176 3.31 -14.28 -2.24
CA MET A 176 2.31 -13.50 -2.98
C MET A 176 0.91 -14.01 -2.65
N ASN A 177 -0.01 -13.08 -2.37
CA ASN A 177 -1.44 -13.38 -2.32
C ASN A 177 -2.14 -12.58 -3.41
N ALA A 178 -2.95 -13.25 -4.23
CA ALA A 178 -3.76 -12.64 -5.27
C ALA A 178 -5.22 -13.05 -5.04
N THR A 179 -6.09 -12.07 -4.83
CA THR A 179 -7.54 -12.28 -4.81
C THR A 179 -8.13 -11.69 -6.08
N VAL A 180 -8.75 -12.53 -6.89
CA VAL A 180 -9.43 -12.11 -8.13
C VAL A 180 -10.92 -12.38 -7.97
N THR A 181 -11.73 -11.32 -7.98
CA THR A 181 -13.19 -11.43 -7.97
C THR A 181 -13.70 -11.05 -9.36
N LEU A 182 -14.36 -11.99 -10.03
CA LEU A 182 -14.98 -11.79 -11.34
C LEU A 182 -16.48 -12.00 -11.20
N GLN A 183 -17.26 -11.05 -11.71
CA GLN A 183 -18.72 -11.14 -11.71
C GLN A 183 -19.22 -10.79 -13.11
N LEU A 184 -19.99 -11.70 -13.69
CA LEU A 184 -20.73 -11.47 -14.92
C LEU A 184 -22.21 -11.37 -14.57
N LEU A 185 -22.85 -10.30 -15.02
CA LEU A 185 -24.30 -10.12 -14.94
C LEU A 185 -24.87 -10.09 -16.35
N ALA A 186 -25.90 -10.91 -16.58
CA ALA A 186 -26.67 -10.84 -17.81
C ALA A 186 -27.61 -9.63 -17.74
N GLY A 187 -27.80 -8.96 -18.88
CA GLY A 187 -28.78 -7.89 -19.00
C GLY A 187 -30.21 -8.44 -18.97
N ALA A 188 -31.13 -7.70 -18.37
CA ALA A 188 -32.54 -8.04 -18.40
C ALA A 188 -33.14 -7.77 -19.79
N VAL A 189 -33.94 -8.72 -20.30
CA VAL A 189 -34.75 -8.55 -21.51
C VAL A 189 -36.18 -8.20 -21.10
N SER A 190 -36.76 -7.18 -21.73
CA SER A 190 -38.19 -6.85 -21.59
C SER A 190 -38.96 -7.56 -22.71
N SER A 191 -39.91 -8.42 -22.30
CA SER A 191 -40.93 -9.12 -23.11
C SER A 191 -40.48 -9.76 -24.44
N GLY A 192 -40.46 -11.11 -24.49
CA GLY A 192 -40.34 -11.88 -25.74
C GLY A 192 -38.92 -12.09 -26.27
N GLY A 193 -37.88 -11.66 -25.55
CA GLY A 193 -36.47 -11.87 -25.90
C GLY A 193 -35.78 -12.89 -25.00
N ALA A 194 -34.73 -13.54 -25.51
CA ALA A 194 -33.84 -14.40 -24.72
C ALA A 194 -32.68 -13.57 -24.13
N SER A 195 -32.40 -13.75 -22.85
CA SER A 195 -31.18 -13.21 -22.23
C SER A 195 -29.97 -13.95 -22.82
N PRO A 196 -28.88 -13.25 -23.18
CA PRO A 196 -27.66 -13.91 -23.62
C PRO A 196 -27.09 -14.78 -22.49
N GLY A 197 -26.52 -15.92 -22.87
CA GLY A 197 -25.78 -16.79 -21.96
C GLY A 197 -24.49 -16.12 -21.49
N LEU A 198 -24.10 -16.37 -20.24
CA LEU A 198 -22.82 -15.92 -19.70
C LEU A 198 -21.82 -17.07 -19.79
N ASN A 199 -20.64 -16.80 -20.33
CA ASN A 199 -19.51 -17.73 -20.29
C ASN A 199 -18.33 -17.03 -19.61
N LEU A 200 -17.81 -17.65 -18.56
CA LEU A 200 -16.60 -17.21 -17.87
C LEU A 200 -15.56 -18.33 -17.95
N THR A 201 -14.45 -18.06 -18.63
CA THR A 201 -13.27 -18.91 -18.60
C THR A 201 -12.20 -18.22 -17.76
N VAL A 202 -11.76 -18.87 -16.68
CA VAL A 202 -10.67 -18.38 -15.83
C VAL A 202 -9.50 -19.37 -15.93
N THR A 203 -8.38 -18.89 -16.44
CA THR A 203 -7.12 -19.64 -16.43
C THR A 203 -6.23 -19.07 -15.34
N VAL A 204 -5.91 -19.89 -14.33
CA VAL A 204 -4.96 -19.54 -13.27
C VAL A 204 -3.72 -20.41 -13.45
N THR A 205 -2.55 -19.78 -13.54
CA THR A 205 -1.27 -20.48 -13.57
C THR A 205 -0.45 -20.02 -12.38
N MET A 206 0.00 -20.98 -11.57
CA MET A 206 0.87 -20.73 -10.42
C MET A 206 2.15 -21.53 -10.61
N ALA A 207 3.29 -20.92 -10.32
CA ALA A 207 4.59 -21.56 -10.31
C ALA A 207 5.28 -21.26 -8.99
N ALA A 208 5.87 -22.28 -8.37
CA ALA A 208 6.69 -22.10 -7.17
C ALA A 208 8.03 -21.48 -7.55
N GLY A 209 8.58 -20.64 -6.68
CA GLY A 209 9.93 -20.13 -6.82
C GLY A 209 10.96 -21.24 -6.63
N ALA A 210 12.10 -21.13 -7.32
CA ALA A 210 13.23 -22.03 -7.09
C ALA A 210 13.82 -21.79 -5.69
N ALA A 211 13.99 -22.87 -4.92
CA ALA A 211 14.70 -22.84 -3.65
C ALA A 211 16.21 -23.03 -3.88
N ALA A 212 17.04 -22.38 -3.08
CA ALA A 212 18.47 -22.68 -3.03
C ALA A 212 18.72 -24.03 -2.34
N ALA A 213 19.87 -24.64 -2.63
CA ALA A 213 20.28 -25.93 -2.04
C ALA A 213 20.11 -25.90 -0.51
N SER A 214 19.40 -26.91 0.03
CA SER A 214 19.01 -27.05 1.44
C SER A 214 17.73 -26.34 1.94
N THR A 215 16.87 -25.80 1.06
CA THR A 215 15.55 -25.27 1.46
C THR A 215 14.39 -25.92 0.72
N ILE A 216 13.23 -26.02 1.36
CA ILE A 216 12.00 -26.55 0.75
C ILE A 216 11.31 -25.40 0.01
N ALA A 217 10.99 -25.60 -1.27
CA ALA A 217 10.18 -24.64 -2.03
C ALA A 217 8.81 -24.48 -1.37
N PRO A 218 8.27 -23.26 -1.24
CA PRO A 218 7.00 -23.03 -0.58
C PRO A 218 5.85 -23.76 -1.30
N PRO A 219 4.86 -24.30 -0.57
CA PRO A 219 3.73 -25.00 -1.17
C PRO A 219 2.85 -24.03 -1.96
N LEU A 220 2.33 -24.50 -3.10
CA LEU A 220 1.30 -23.78 -3.85
C LEU A 220 -0.08 -24.17 -3.31
N GLY A 221 -0.91 -23.17 -2.99
CA GLY A 221 -2.30 -23.35 -2.63
C GLY A 221 -3.21 -22.59 -3.58
N LEU A 222 -4.18 -23.29 -4.19
CA LEU A 222 -5.23 -22.69 -5.02
C LEU A 222 -6.59 -23.10 -4.46
N THR A 223 -7.43 -22.12 -4.15
CA THR A 223 -8.84 -22.33 -3.79
C THR A 223 -9.72 -21.64 -4.83
N VAL A 224 -10.63 -22.40 -5.45
CA VAL A 224 -11.60 -21.88 -6.41
C VAL A 224 -13.00 -22.02 -5.81
N THR A 225 -13.71 -20.90 -5.66
CA THR A 225 -15.13 -20.90 -5.26
C THR A 225 -15.94 -20.39 -6.45
N ALA A 226 -16.89 -21.20 -6.93
CA ALA A 226 -17.80 -20.83 -8.02
C ALA A 226 -19.25 -20.99 -7.56
N THR A 227 -20.07 -19.99 -7.84
CA THR A 227 -21.52 -20.04 -7.61
C THR A 227 -22.21 -19.79 -8.94
N LEU A 228 -23.05 -20.72 -9.39
CA LEU A 228 -23.86 -20.56 -10.60
C LEU A 228 -25.33 -20.49 -10.21
N ALA A 229 -26.04 -19.48 -10.70
CA ALA A 229 -27.48 -19.36 -10.58
C ALA A 229 -28.08 -19.42 -11.99
N ALA A 230 -28.98 -20.38 -12.21
CA ALA A 230 -29.75 -20.44 -13.44
C ALA A 230 -30.79 -19.31 -13.49
N GLY A 231 -31.00 -18.74 -14.69
CA GLY A 231 -32.07 -17.77 -14.92
C GLY A 231 -33.44 -18.44 -14.94
N ALA A 232 -34.42 -17.83 -14.28
CA ALA A 232 -35.81 -18.27 -14.36
C ALA A 232 -36.46 -17.79 -15.66
N GLY A 233 -37.06 -18.71 -16.41
CA GLY A 233 -37.92 -18.37 -17.54
C GLY A 233 -39.29 -17.86 -17.06
N SER A 234 -39.85 -16.86 -17.74
CA SER A 234 -41.22 -16.38 -17.52
C SER A 234 -41.96 -16.40 -18.86
N GLY A 235 -43.06 -17.16 -18.96
CA GLY A 235 -43.87 -17.32 -20.19
C GLY A 235 -44.19 -18.78 -20.53
N ASN A 236 -45.19 -18.98 -21.41
CA ASN A 236 -45.71 -20.32 -21.76
C ASN A 236 -44.72 -21.17 -22.59
N ASP A 237 -43.72 -20.54 -23.23
CA ASP A 237 -42.68 -21.18 -24.05
C ASP A 237 -41.26 -21.02 -23.46
N SER A 238 -41.17 -20.70 -22.17
CA SER A 238 -39.90 -20.32 -21.53
C SER A 238 -39.19 -21.52 -20.88
N ALA A 239 -38.04 -21.93 -21.44
CA ALA A 239 -37.17 -22.93 -20.82
C ALA A 239 -36.18 -22.28 -19.84
N ALA A 240 -35.99 -22.88 -18.66
CA ALA A 240 -34.93 -22.47 -17.74
C ALA A 240 -33.55 -22.82 -18.33
N ALA A 241 -32.60 -21.88 -18.28
CA ALA A 241 -31.24 -22.14 -18.74
C ALA A 241 -30.52 -23.07 -17.74
N GLY A 242 -29.87 -24.13 -18.24
CA GLY A 242 -29.02 -24.98 -17.41
C GLY A 242 -27.75 -24.27 -16.95
N ALA A 243 -27.25 -24.62 -15.77
CA ALA A 243 -25.94 -24.21 -15.29
C ALA A 243 -24.98 -25.40 -15.36
N GLN A 244 -23.80 -25.21 -15.97
CA GLN A 244 -22.75 -26.23 -16.04
C GLN A 244 -21.44 -25.65 -15.51
N LEU A 245 -20.83 -26.37 -14.56
CA LEU A 245 -19.49 -26.08 -14.07
C LEU A 245 -18.55 -27.21 -14.50
N GLN A 246 -17.47 -26.86 -15.17
CA GLN A 246 -16.40 -27.79 -15.52
C GLN A 246 -15.10 -27.30 -14.89
N LEU A 247 -14.47 -28.14 -14.08
CA LEU A 247 -13.19 -27.84 -13.42
C LEU A 247 -12.13 -28.81 -13.97
N LEU A 248 -11.09 -28.26 -14.60
CA LEU A 248 -9.94 -29.02 -15.08
C LEU A 248 -8.70 -28.55 -14.32
N ALA A 249 -8.04 -29.47 -13.63
CA ALA A 249 -6.81 -29.22 -12.90
C ALA A 249 -5.68 -30.08 -13.48
N LEU A 250 -4.57 -29.43 -13.84
CA LEU A 250 -3.32 -30.11 -14.22
C LEU A 250 -2.27 -29.83 -13.15
N ILE A 251 -1.81 -30.88 -12.47
CA ILE A 251 -0.78 -30.78 -11.43
C ILE A 251 0.50 -31.41 -11.99
N ALA A 252 1.52 -30.59 -12.24
CA ALA A 252 2.85 -31.06 -12.59
C ALA A 252 3.69 -31.20 -11.31
N GLY A 253 4.19 -32.41 -11.04
CA GLY A 253 5.10 -32.66 -9.93
C GLY A 253 6.53 -32.19 -10.25
N GLY A 254 7.18 -31.52 -9.30
CA GLY A 254 8.61 -31.19 -9.41
C GLY A 254 9.47 -32.41 -9.08
N ALA A 255 10.45 -32.73 -9.93
CA ALA A 255 11.44 -33.76 -9.63
C ALA A 255 12.43 -33.23 -8.56
N ALA A 256 12.63 -33.99 -7.49
CA ALA A 256 13.73 -33.75 -6.57
C ALA A 256 15.04 -34.24 -7.24
N SER A 257 16.02 -33.36 -7.39
CA SER A 257 17.38 -33.68 -7.85
C SER A 257 18.33 -33.80 -6.68
#